data_AF-A0A819R8T3-F1
#
_entry.id   AF-A0A819R8T3-F1
#
_cell.length_a   1.000
_cell.length_b   1.000
_cell.length_c   1.000
_cell.angle_alpha   90.00
_cell.angle_beta   90.00
_cell.angle_gamma   90.00
#
_symmetry.space_group_name_H-M   'P 1'
#
loop_
_entity.id
_entity.type
_entity.pdbx_description
1 polymer ?
#
loop_
_entity_poly.entity_id
_entity_poly.type
_entity_poly.pdbx_seq_one_letter_code
_entity_poly.pdbx_strand_id
1 'polypeptide(L)'
;SSKCISKYRLNDGIQDCYENDDETGESHFNKSNSTIRNDPIIKSIWYPLLCDGYIDIGTNKIHNETDETDCNWWPCNNIYTRCNRIWNCHNGIDEINCPYLPACPSLFHPCVSPETFNLTCLSIDKAGDGIVDCLGASDERQLCQEEEDYYPGAMFQCWNHSTCLDISILKVPIPSSILAHFITADGNVQHTRTSTFKRIRPDEDFVSIYTSNKFHLLFTEFCNNYYLTIAQEKSILSAIITTTIIPSQRCPHINELFSSTILEFSRLRRIKLYPLLCQKRSELKCFYDETFICLCTTDRFANCFSFNHSMIYNCRESHFCDNNAQCFQDKPKCPTKSMCVCDECFYGTYCQFSTKGFAISVDAILGYKIRPHTIFTQQSMTVKVSVSIVMIMFMLGLISSIFSIFTFQTEISRKVGCGLYLLSTSIISLLTMVIFLLKFFILTYTQINFNTHRYFHLFSCISIDFLLRVLLSIGDWLNACVAIERIFTVSKGANFDKNKRRSIAKWIIVVVIVLTTSSIIHDPIHRHLVDDTEDQRTW
;
A
#
# COMPACT_ATOMS: atom_id res chain seq x y z
N SER A 1 51.04 -30.98 17.00
CA SER A 1 51.26 -32.02 15.97
C SER A 1 49.94 -32.27 15.28
N SER A 2 49.58 -31.48 14.27
CA SER A 2 48.32 -31.61 13.52
C SER A 2 48.44 -32.74 12.51
N LYS A 3 47.93 -33.91 12.86
CA LYS A 3 47.73 -35.01 11.90
C LYS A 3 46.36 -34.82 11.25
N CYS A 4 46.30 -34.89 9.92
CA CYS A 4 45.02 -34.89 9.21
C CYS A 4 44.27 -36.20 9.51
N ILE A 5 42.99 -36.09 9.87
CA ILE A 5 42.09 -37.24 10.02
C ILE A 5 41.17 -37.34 8.80
N SER A 6 40.69 -38.55 8.53
CA SER A 6 39.79 -38.79 7.40
C SER A 6 38.34 -38.50 7.77
N LYS A 7 37.54 -38.03 6.80
CA LYS A 7 36.12 -37.68 6.98
C LYS A 7 35.25 -38.80 7.57
N TYR A 8 35.61 -40.06 7.34
CA TYR A 8 34.88 -41.22 7.90
C TYR A 8 35.11 -41.45 9.40
N ARG A 9 36.00 -40.65 10.03
CA ARG A 9 36.30 -40.68 11.46
C ARG A 9 35.72 -39.47 12.22
N LEU A 10 34.78 -38.77 11.59
CA LEU A 10 34.00 -37.74 12.26
C LEU A 10 32.72 -38.41 12.78
N ASN A 11 32.37 -38.17 14.05
CA ASN A 11 31.21 -38.76 14.73
C ASN A 11 31.19 -40.30 14.70
N ASP A 12 32.35 -40.95 14.75
CA ASP A 12 32.42 -42.42 14.79
C ASP A 12 32.36 -42.99 16.22
N GLY A 13 32.24 -42.09 17.22
CA GLY A 13 32.17 -42.40 18.64
C GLY A 13 33.54 -42.53 19.29
N ILE A 14 34.64 -42.23 18.58
CA ILE A 14 36.02 -42.38 19.04
C ILE A 14 36.71 -41.03 18.96
N GLN A 15 37.20 -40.54 20.11
CA GLN A 15 37.99 -39.32 20.17
C GLN A 15 39.37 -39.51 19.51
N ASP A 16 39.47 -39.16 18.24
CA ASP A 16 40.71 -39.10 17.46
C ASP A 16 41.38 -37.72 17.57
N CYS A 17 40.64 -36.65 17.85
CA CYS A 17 41.20 -35.30 18.08
C CYS A 17 41.34 -34.96 19.57
N TYR A 18 42.42 -34.25 19.92
CA TYR A 18 42.76 -33.93 21.32
C TYR A 18 41.65 -33.12 22.03
N GLU A 19 40.96 -32.23 21.31
CA GLU A 19 39.86 -31.43 21.84
C GLU A 19 38.46 -32.03 21.59
N ASN A 20 38.39 -33.26 21.06
CA ASN A 20 37.15 -33.97 20.76
C ASN A 20 36.28 -33.31 19.66
N ASP A 21 36.91 -32.45 18.86
CA ASP A 21 36.27 -31.70 17.76
C ASP A 21 35.65 -32.60 16.68
N ASP A 22 36.18 -33.82 16.55
CA ASP A 22 35.72 -34.84 15.63
C ASP A 22 34.37 -35.47 16.02
N GLU A 23 34.00 -35.41 17.31
CA GLU A 23 32.81 -36.07 17.86
C GLU A 23 31.68 -35.10 18.26
N THR A 24 31.96 -33.80 18.30
CA THR A 24 30.99 -32.79 18.75
C THR A 24 30.32 -32.01 17.62
N GLY A 25 30.58 -32.38 16.37
CA GLY A 25 30.17 -31.61 15.17
C GLY A 25 28.70 -31.68 14.76
N GLU A 26 27.90 -32.64 15.25
CA GLU A 26 26.48 -32.74 14.88
C GLU A 26 25.58 -33.04 16.09
N SER A 27 25.14 -32.01 16.82
CA SER A 27 23.92 -32.12 17.63
C SER A 27 23.22 -30.77 17.83
N HIS A 28 22.87 -30.10 16.73
CA HIS A 28 21.94 -28.98 16.75
C HIS A 28 20.71 -29.23 15.86
N PHE A 29 20.05 -30.37 16.06
CA PHE A 29 18.65 -30.58 15.69
C PHE A 29 17.85 -30.92 16.95
N ASN A 30 17.65 -29.92 17.82
CA ASN A 30 16.56 -29.87 18.80
C ASN A 30 16.58 -28.50 19.50
N LYS A 31 15.71 -27.58 19.09
CA LYS A 31 15.32 -26.44 19.94
C LYS A 31 13.93 -26.74 20.52
N SER A 32 13.92 -27.35 21.70
CA SER A 32 12.82 -27.20 22.66
C SER A 32 13.25 -26.21 23.73
N ASN A 33 12.31 -25.34 24.11
CA ASN A 33 12.41 -24.29 25.12
C ASN A 33 13.28 -24.66 26.34
N SER A 34 14.21 -23.77 26.73
CA SER A 34 14.28 -23.29 28.12
C SER A 34 15.44 -22.31 28.38
N THR A 35 15.06 -21.20 29.01
CA THR A 35 15.80 -20.44 30.04
C THR A 35 17.12 -19.75 29.67
N ILE A 36 17.01 -18.43 29.65
CA ILE A 36 18.01 -17.41 30.01
C ILE A 36 19.17 -17.99 30.84
N ARG A 37 20.37 -17.96 30.26
CA ARG A 37 21.62 -17.90 31.01
C ARG A 37 22.63 -17.05 30.24
N ASN A 38 23.16 -16.06 30.95
CA ASN A 38 24.09 -15.04 30.49
C ASN A 38 25.45 -15.67 30.12
N ASP A 39 25.83 -15.55 28.85
CA ASP A 39 27.17 -15.30 28.28
C ASP A 39 27.20 -15.81 26.82
N PRO A 40 27.53 -14.98 25.82
CA PRO A 40 27.58 -15.37 24.41
C PRO A 40 28.97 -15.95 24.12
N ILE A 41 29.22 -17.16 24.61
CA ILE A 41 30.36 -17.94 24.14
C ILE A 41 29.96 -18.48 22.76
N ILE A 42 30.57 -17.94 21.70
CA ILE A 42 30.53 -18.48 20.33
C ILE A 42 30.83 -19.98 20.44
N LYS A 43 29.80 -20.83 20.33
CA LYS A 43 29.92 -22.25 20.69
C LYS A 43 30.54 -23.11 19.60
N SER A 44 30.67 -22.60 18.37
CA SER A 44 31.44 -23.18 17.26
C SER A 44 31.28 -22.28 16.02
N ILE A 45 32.37 -21.97 15.30
CA ILE A 45 32.29 -21.30 13.99
C ILE A 45 32.19 -22.38 12.91
N TRP A 46 31.14 -22.34 12.08
CA TRP A 46 31.02 -23.23 10.94
C TRP A 46 31.52 -22.52 9.67
N TYR A 47 32.78 -22.77 9.31
CA TYR A 47 33.45 -22.12 8.18
C TYR A 47 32.69 -22.10 6.83
N PRO A 48 31.88 -23.11 6.47
CA PRO A 48 31.09 -23.07 5.23
C PRO A 48 30.06 -21.93 5.14
N LEU A 49 29.64 -21.35 6.27
CA LEU A 49 28.70 -20.22 6.32
C LEU A 49 29.40 -18.87 6.46
N LEU A 50 30.74 -18.81 6.55
CA LEU A 50 31.41 -17.50 6.53
C LEU A 50 31.27 -16.87 5.15
N CYS A 51 30.84 -15.60 5.12
CA CYS A 51 30.77 -14.81 3.90
C CYS A 51 29.90 -15.46 2.81
N ASP A 52 28.80 -16.05 3.23
CA ASP A 52 27.82 -16.70 2.36
C ASP A 52 26.63 -15.77 2.04
N GLY A 53 26.66 -14.55 2.58
CA GLY A 53 25.64 -13.52 2.41
C GLY A 53 24.59 -13.51 3.53
N TYR A 54 24.72 -14.37 4.55
CA TYR A 54 23.81 -14.45 5.69
C TYR A 54 24.55 -14.11 7.00
N ILE A 55 23.92 -13.27 7.83
CA ILE A 55 24.45 -13.00 9.18
C ILE A 55 24.02 -14.14 10.09
N ASP A 56 24.83 -15.18 10.22
CA ASP A 56 24.60 -16.28 11.16
C ASP A 56 25.18 -15.96 12.54
N ILE A 57 26.25 -15.17 12.59
CA ILE A 57 26.93 -14.74 13.81
C ILE A 57 26.71 -13.24 14.03
N GLY A 58 25.63 -12.92 14.73
CA GLY A 58 25.29 -11.56 15.15
C GLY A 58 26.21 -10.99 16.24
N THR A 59 26.27 -9.65 16.32
CA THR A 59 27.15 -8.91 17.24
C THR A 59 26.64 -8.84 18.67
N ASN A 60 27.59 -8.80 19.63
CA ASN A 60 27.35 -8.12 20.91
C ASN A 60 27.66 -6.63 20.74
N LYS A 61 26.87 -5.77 21.40
CA LYS A 61 26.82 -4.29 21.35
C LYS A 61 28.14 -3.47 21.47
N ILE A 62 29.34 -4.07 21.39
CA ILE A 62 30.63 -3.40 21.60
C ILE A 62 31.47 -3.32 20.31
N HIS A 63 31.34 -4.28 19.38
CA HIS A 63 31.99 -4.22 18.04
C HIS A 63 30.97 -4.63 16.98
N ASN A 64 30.83 -3.84 15.92
CA ASN A 64 29.78 -3.98 14.89
C ASN A 64 30.23 -4.91 13.76
N GLU A 65 30.86 -6.04 14.10
CA GLU A 65 31.46 -7.01 13.17
C GLU A 65 30.67 -8.33 13.17
N THR A 66 30.24 -8.78 12.00
CA THR A 66 29.56 -10.07 11.77
C THR A 66 30.48 -11.03 11.01
N ASP A 67 30.05 -12.28 10.85
CA ASP A 67 30.62 -13.26 9.91
C ASP A 67 30.63 -12.83 8.44
N GLU A 68 29.83 -11.81 8.09
CA GLU A 68 29.80 -11.16 6.78
C GLU A 68 30.72 -9.92 6.66
N THR A 69 31.57 -9.68 7.67
CA THR A 69 32.55 -8.58 7.64
C THR A 69 33.89 -9.05 7.05
N ASP A 70 34.58 -8.18 6.30
CA ASP A 70 35.91 -8.46 5.73
C ASP A 70 36.01 -9.66 4.76
N CYS A 71 34.91 -9.99 4.09
CA CYS A 71 34.83 -11.09 3.11
C CYS A 71 35.79 -11.00 1.91
N ASN A 72 36.45 -9.86 1.71
CA ASN A 72 37.56 -9.74 0.75
C ASN A 72 38.71 -10.73 1.03
N TRP A 73 38.87 -11.14 2.29
CA TRP A 73 39.88 -12.13 2.71
C TRP A 73 39.39 -13.58 2.63
N TRP A 74 38.11 -13.80 2.30
CA TRP A 74 37.47 -15.11 2.23
C TRP A 74 36.97 -15.40 0.80
N PRO A 75 37.78 -16.04 -0.06
CA PRO A 75 37.37 -16.31 -1.44
C PRO A 75 36.18 -17.28 -1.45
N CYS A 76 35.13 -16.95 -2.21
CA CYS A 76 33.87 -17.69 -2.23
C CYS A 76 34.03 -19.16 -2.66
N ASN A 77 35.07 -19.51 -3.43
CA ASN A 77 35.44 -20.89 -3.79
C ASN A 77 36.72 -21.28 -3.05
N ASN A 78 36.57 -21.99 -1.94
CA ASN A 78 37.67 -22.42 -1.10
C ASN A 78 37.45 -23.87 -0.62
N ILE A 79 38.36 -24.38 0.22
CA ILE A 79 38.29 -25.78 0.68
C ILE A 79 37.05 -26.10 1.54
N TYR A 80 36.40 -25.09 2.13
CA TYR A 80 35.22 -25.22 2.97
C TYR A 80 33.91 -25.05 2.18
N THR A 81 33.93 -24.23 1.12
CA THR A 81 32.75 -23.93 0.30
C THR A 81 32.65 -24.80 -0.95
N ARG A 82 33.78 -25.31 -1.47
CA ARG A 82 33.78 -26.10 -2.70
C ARG A 82 33.05 -27.43 -2.52
N CYS A 83 32.09 -27.68 -3.41
CA CYS A 83 31.36 -28.93 -3.49
C CYS A 83 30.69 -29.33 -2.15
N ASN A 84 30.09 -28.35 -1.48
CA ASN A 84 29.30 -28.51 -0.25
C ASN A 84 27.78 -28.47 -0.50
N ARG A 85 27.33 -28.30 -1.76
CA ARG A 85 25.94 -28.14 -2.24
C ARG A 85 25.30 -26.77 -1.97
N ILE A 86 26.08 -25.81 -1.50
CA ILE A 86 25.68 -24.42 -1.24
C ILE A 86 26.34 -23.57 -2.33
N TRP A 87 25.64 -22.56 -2.85
CA TRP A 87 26.24 -21.62 -3.79
C TRP A 87 26.73 -20.42 -2.98
N ASN A 88 27.98 -20.47 -2.53
CA ASN A 88 28.64 -19.36 -1.87
C ASN A 88 29.18 -18.35 -2.91
N CYS A 89 29.48 -18.79 -4.15
CA CYS A 89 29.84 -17.88 -5.23
C CYS A 89 28.61 -17.40 -6.01
N HIS A 90 28.63 -16.14 -6.44
CA HIS A 90 27.57 -15.50 -7.24
C HIS A 90 27.15 -16.33 -8.47
N ASN A 91 28.12 -16.90 -9.18
CA ASN A 91 27.91 -17.75 -10.36
C ASN A 91 27.91 -19.25 -10.03
N GLY A 92 27.93 -19.63 -8.74
CA GLY A 92 27.96 -21.02 -8.28
C GLY A 92 29.23 -21.80 -8.64
N ILE A 93 30.35 -21.15 -8.94
CA ILE A 93 31.59 -21.82 -9.40
C ILE A 93 32.20 -22.80 -8.37
N ASP A 94 31.79 -22.69 -7.12
CA ASP A 94 32.11 -23.59 -6.02
C ASP A 94 31.40 -24.96 -6.14
N GLU A 95 30.29 -25.05 -6.89
CA GLU A 95 29.50 -26.28 -7.07
C GLU A 95 29.62 -26.96 -8.44
N ILE A 96 30.53 -26.49 -9.29
CA ILE A 96 30.78 -27.14 -10.59
C ILE A 96 31.93 -28.16 -10.52
N ASN A 97 31.89 -29.16 -11.41
CA ASN A 97 32.90 -30.22 -11.51
C ASN A 97 33.11 -31.03 -10.22
N CYS A 98 32.03 -31.24 -9.46
CA CYS A 98 32.04 -32.04 -8.24
C CYS A 98 31.87 -33.54 -8.54
N PRO A 99 32.56 -34.44 -7.80
CA PRO A 99 32.58 -35.88 -8.09
C PRO A 99 31.21 -36.58 -7.94
N TYR A 100 30.23 -35.91 -7.33
CA TYR A 100 28.88 -36.45 -7.07
C TYR A 100 27.78 -35.89 -8.00
N LEU A 101 28.11 -35.01 -8.95
CA LEU A 101 27.16 -34.38 -9.88
C LEU A 101 27.39 -34.86 -11.33
N PRO A 102 26.88 -36.04 -11.74
CA PRO A 102 27.10 -36.55 -13.10
C PRO A 102 26.12 -35.99 -14.15
N ALA A 103 25.26 -35.04 -13.79
CA ALA A 103 24.12 -34.66 -14.63
C ALA A 103 24.44 -33.63 -15.73
N CYS A 104 25.51 -32.83 -15.59
CA CYS A 104 25.84 -31.76 -16.53
C CYS A 104 27.32 -31.73 -16.92
N PRO A 105 27.67 -31.25 -18.14
CA PRO A 105 29.06 -31.04 -18.56
C PRO A 105 29.80 -30.03 -17.68
N SER A 106 31.14 -30.02 -17.77
CA SER A 106 31.97 -29.01 -17.11
C SER A 106 31.54 -27.59 -17.50
N LEU A 107 31.43 -26.69 -16.50
CA LEU A 107 30.94 -25.30 -16.60
C LEU A 107 29.42 -25.13 -16.75
N PHE A 108 28.64 -26.19 -16.47
CA PHE A 108 27.18 -26.09 -16.47
C PHE A 108 26.56 -26.52 -15.14
N HIS A 109 25.47 -25.84 -14.78
CA HIS A 109 24.65 -26.12 -13.61
C HIS A 109 23.42 -26.95 -13.98
N PRO A 110 23.00 -27.91 -13.15
CA PRO A 110 21.72 -28.57 -13.32
C PRO A 110 20.59 -27.55 -13.11
N CYS A 111 19.69 -27.48 -14.08
CA CYS A 111 18.61 -26.53 -14.17
C CYS A 111 17.33 -27.29 -14.54
N VAL A 112 16.15 -26.80 -14.15
CA VAL A 112 14.90 -27.31 -14.72
C VAL A 112 14.40 -26.26 -15.69
N SER A 113 14.24 -26.63 -16.96
CA SER A 113 13.74 -25.73 -17.99
C SER A 113 12.35 -25.25 -17.59
N PRO A 114 12.13 -23.93 -17.54
CA PRO A 114 10.84 -23.38 -17.17
C PRO A 114 9.71 -23.69 -18.17
N GLU A 115 10.07 -23.89 -19.44
CA GLU A 115 9.13 -24.14 -20.53
C GLU A 115 8.74 -25.63 -20.65
N THR A 116 9.70 -26.53 -20.41
CA THR A 116 9.52 -27.96 -20.66
C THR A 116 9.44 -28.81 -19.38
N PHE A 117 9.75 -28.24 -18.22
CA PHE A 117 9.84 -28.92 -16.92
C PHE A 117 10.81 -30.10 -16.88
N ASN A 118 11.69 -30.20 -17.88
CA ASN A 118 12.73 -31.22 -17.96
C ASN A 118 14.04 -30.70 -17.38
N LEU A 119 14.87 -31.61 -16.86
CA LEU A 119 16.23 -31.30 -16.44
C LEU A 119 17.06 -30.86 -17.65
N THR A 120 17.63 -29.67 -17.58
CA THR A 120 18.54 -29.07 -18.55
C THR A 120 19.82 -28.62 -17.85
N CYS A 121 20.82 -28.22 -18.63
CA CYS A 121 22.10 -27.71 -18.10
C CYS A 121 22.25 -26.24 -18.46
N LEU A 122 22.35 -25.37 -17.47
CA LEU A 122 22.53 -23.92 -17.61
C LEU A 122 24.02 -23.56 -17.63
N SER A 123 24.45 -22.68 -18.52
CA SER A 123 25.85 -22.20 -18.54
C SER A 123 26.15 -21.40 -17.27
N ILE A 124 27.38 -21.49 -16.76
CA ILE A 124 27.83 -20.68 -15.61
C ILE A 124 27.69 -19.17 -15.84
N ASP A 125 27.81 -18.71 -17.09
CA ASP A 125 27.69 -17.27 -17.43
C ASP A 125 26.27 -16.72 -17.28
N LYS A 126 25.28 -17.61 -17.17
CA LYS A 126 23.86 -17.31 -17.02
C LYS A 126 23.38 -17.49 -15.57
N ALA A 127 24.28 -17.88 -14.66
CA ALA A 127 23.97 -18.02 -13.26
C ALA A 127 24.32 -16.71 -12.54
N GLY A 128 23.34 -16.06 -11.93
CA GLY A 128 23.51 -14.77 -11.28
C GLY A 128 23.51 -13.58 -12.24
N ASP A 129 23.00 -13.73 -13.47
CA ASP A 129 22.97 -12.65 -14.46
C ASP A 129 21.77 -11.69 -14.28
N GLY A 130 20.94 -11.93 -13.27
CA GLY A 130 19.71 -11.20 -12.98
C GLY A 130 18.51 -11.63 -13.82
N ILE A 131 18.65 -12.66 -14.66
CA ILE A 131 17.60 -13.19 -15.54
C ILE A 131 17.25 -14.60 -15.08
N VAL A 132 15.96 -14.85 -14.84
CA VAL A 132 15.48 -16.18 -14.43
C VAL A 132 15.42 -17.12 -15.64
N ASP A 133 16.47 -17.91 -15.85
CA ASP A 133 16.58 -19.00 -16.82
C ASP A 133 16.14 -20.36 -16.26
N CYS A 134 16.19 -20.57 -14.94
CA CYS A 134 15.78 -21.82 -14.30
C CYS A 134 14.47 -21.74 -13.54
N LEU A 135 13.73 -22.86 -13.53
CA LEU A 135 12.47 -22.95 -12.79
C LEU A 135 12.70 -22.56 -11.33
N GLY A 136 11.86 -21.62 -10.87
CA GLY A 136 11.93 -21.09 -9.53
C GLY A 136 13.04 -20.06 -9.28
N ALA A 137 13.69 -19.49 -10.30
CA ALA A 137 14.84 -18.59 -10.09
C ALA A 137 15.98 -19.25 -9.32
N SER A 138 16.14 -20.56 -9.49
CA SER A 138 17.18 -21.36 -8.81
C SER A 138 18.60 -21.01 -9.24
N ASP A 139 18.74 -20.37 -10.40
CA ASP A 139 19.93 -19.76 -10.98
C ASP A 139 20.24 -18.36 -10.43
N GLU A 140 19.23 -17.64 -9.95
CA GLU A 140 19.32 -16.26 -9.47
C GLU A 140 19.19 -16.16 -7.95
N ARG A 141 20.05 -16.89 -7.22
CA ARG A 141 19.94 -17.05 -5.77
C ARG A 141 20.06 -15.75 -4.97
N GLN A 142 20.64 -14.70 -5.54
CA GLN A 142 20.76 -13.39 -4.89
C GLN A 142 19.44 -12.60 -4.85
N LEU A 143 18.46 -12.92 -5.70
CA LEU A 143 17.16 -12.22 -5.72
C LEU A 143 16.27 -12.55 -4.50
N CYS A 144 16.60 -13.58 -3.72
CA CYS A 144 15.90 -13.98 -2.50
C CYS A 144 16.86 -14.15 -1.31
N GLN A 145 17.67 -13.12 -1.05
CA GLN A 145 18.46 -13.01 0.19
C GLN A 145 17.52 -12.57 1.33
N GLU A 146 16.98 -13.53 2.09
CA GLU A 146 16.28 -13.25 3.35
C GLU A 146 17.31 -13.05 4.47
N GLU A 147 17.23 -11.92 5.18
CA GLU A 147 17.69 -11.86 6.56
C GLU A 147 16.79 -12.80 7.39
N GLU A 148 17.44 -13.84 7.94
CA GLU A 148 16.97 -14.86 8.87
C GLU A 148 16.39 -16.17 8.28
N ASP A 149 17.09 -17.25 8.65
CA ASP A 149 16.79 -18.68 8.52
C ASP A 149 17.02 -19.34 7.15
N TYR A 150 18.19 -19.98 7.01
CA TYR A 150 18.55 -20.94 5.96
C TYR A 150 17.53 -22.11 5.88
N TYR A 151 16.46 -21.90 5.12
CA TYR A 151 15.56 -22.98 4.68
C TYR A 151 15.71 -23.16 3.17
N PRO A 152 16.27 -24.29 2.69
CA PRO A 152 16.48 -24.58 1.26
C PRO A 152 15.21 -24.58 0.39
N GLY A 153 14.02 -24.49 1.00
CA GLY A 153 12.73 -24.41 0.31
C GLY A 153 12.22 -22.99 0.03
N ALA A 154 12.85 -21.95 0.59
CA ALA A 154 12.43 -20.56 0.41
C ALA A 154 13.00 -19.89 -0.87
N MET A 155 13.94 -20.55 -1.55
CA MET A 155 14.71 -20.02 -2.69
C MET A 155 13.98 -20.08 -4.04
N PHE A 156 12.66 -20.31 -4.07
CA PHE A 156 11.93 -20.51 -5.32
C PHE A 156 10.84 -19.44 -5.57
N GLN A 157 10.93 -18.72 -6.68
CA GLN A 157 9.85 -17.85 -7.18
C GLN A 157 8.78 -18.61 -7.97
N CYS A 158 7.52 -18.14 -7.96
CA CYS A 158 6.46 -18.67 -8.83
C CYS A 158 6.44 -17.97 -10.20
N TRP A 159 6.28 -18.74 -11.28
CA TRP A 159 6.07 -18.24 -12.65
C TRP A 159 4.58 -17.95 -12.98
N ASN A 160 4.36 -17.19 -14.08
CA ASN A 160 3.10 -16.58 -14.61
C ASN A 160 1.86 -17.49 -14.81
N HIS A 161 1.79 -18.69 -14.25
CA HIS A 161 0.58 -19.53 -14.22
C HIS A 161 -0.41 -19.11 -13.12
N SER A 162 -0.55 -17.82 -12.85
CA SER A 162 -1.54 -17.33 -11.89
C SER A 162 -2.94 -17.46 -12.48
N THR A 163 -3.87 -18.07 -11.74
CA THR A 163 -5.30 -17.87 -11.97
C THR A 163 -5.63 -16.37 -11.87
N CYS A 164 -6.35 -15.84 -12.84
CA CYS A 164 -6.83 -14.46 -12.85
C CYS A 164 -8.28 -14.46 -12.42
N LEU A 165 -8.61 -13.68 -11.40
CA LEU A 165 -9.93 -13.63 -10.82
C LEU A 165 -10.49 -12.21 -10.96
N ASP A 166 -11.46 -12.04 -11.85
CA ASP A 166 -12.16 -10.78 -12.03
C ASP A 166 -13.42 -10.79 -11.17
N ILE A 167 -13.41 -10.00 -10.10
CA ILE A 167 -14.53 -9.86 -9.18
C ILE A 167 -15.24 -8.55 -9.48
N SER A 168 -16.49 -8.60 -9.92
CA SER A 168 -17.34 -7.42 -10.10
C SER A 168 -18.32 -7.24 -8.93
N ILE A 169 -18.58 -6.00 -8.52
CA ILE A 169 -19.39 -5.66 -7.35
C ILE A 169 -20.68 -5.02 -7.84
N LEU A 170 -21.84 -5.62 -7.51
CA LEU A 170 -23.14 -5.12 -7.95
C LEU A 170 -24.06 -4.85 -6.76
N LYS A 171 -24.64 -3.64 -6.68
CA LYS A 171 -25.65 -3.24 -5.68
C LYS A 171 -25.15 -3.26 -4.21
N VAL A 172 -23.85 -3.15 -4.00
CA VAL A 172 -23.18 -3.00 -2.70
C VAL A 172 -22.33 -1.72 -2.75
N PRO A 173 -22.21 -0.93 -1.67
CA PRO A 173 -21.28 0.21 -1.66
C PRO A 173 -19.85 -0.26 -1.98
N ILE A 174 -19.21 0.38 -2.95
CA ILE A 174 -17.87 0.02 -3.42
C ILE A 174 -16.88 0.30 -2.27
N PRO A 175 -16.18 -0.72 -1.75
CA PRO A 175 -15.19 -0.52 -0.70
C PRO A 175 -13.90 0.07 -1.26
N SER A 176 -13.09 0.72 -0.43
CA SER A 176 -11.75 1.21 -0.81
C SER A 176 -10.75 0.08 -1.06
N SER A 177 -11.01 -1.10 -0.48
CA SER A 177 -10.16 -2.28 -0.61
C SER A 177 -10.94 -3.56 -0.38
N ILE A 178 -10.47 -4.66 -0.97
CA ILE A 178 -10.97 -6.01 -0.73
C ILE A 178 -9.83 -6.88 -0.23
N LEU A 179 -10.13 -7.71 0.76
CA LEU A 179 -9.34 -8.87 1.13
C LEU A 179 -9.97 -10.12 0.52
N ALA A 180 -9.17 -10.90 -0.18
CA ALA A 180 -9.54 -12.19 -0.76
C ALA A 180 -8.84 -13.31 0.02
N HIS A 181 -9.62 -14.20 0.61
CA HIS A 181 -9.15 -15.38 1.35
C HIS A 181 -9.39 -16.63 0.52
N PHE A 182 -8.31 -17.22 0.03
CA PHE A 182 -8.29 -18.49 -0.67
C PHE A 182 -8.13 -19.62 0.33
N ILE A 183 -9.02 -20.61 0.27
CA ILE A 183 -9.00 -21.77 1.18
C ILE A 183 -8.85 -23.05 0.38
N THR A 184 -7.88 -23.85 0.80
CA THR A 184 -7.56 -25.17 0.28
C THR A 184 -7.97 -26.24 1.27
N ALA A 185 -8.82 -27.16 0.83
CA ALA A 185 -9.25 -28.33 1.57
C ALA A 185 -8.71 -29.59 0.87
N ASP A 186 -7.46 -29.94 1.15
CA ASP A 186 -6.91 -31.23 0.73
C ASP A 186 -7.22 -32.23 1.85
N GLY A 187 -8.10 -33.20 1.58
CA GLY A 187 -8.82 -34.03 2.58
C GLY A 187 -8.02 -34.80 3.65
N ASN A 188 -6.70 -34.63 3.73
CA ASN A 188 -5.80 -35.22 4.74
C ASN A 188 -5.03 -34.19 5.60
N VAL A 189 -5.09 -32.89 5.30
CA VAL A 189 -4.36 -31.83 6.04
C VAL A 189 -5.35 -30.77 6.52
N GLN A 190 -5.06 -30.14 7.66
CA GLN A 190 -5.76 -28.96 8.13
C GLN A 190 -5.84 -27.92 7.01
N HIS A 191 -7.00 -27.29 6.84
CA HIS A 191 -7.24 -26.33 5.75
C HIS A 191 -6.18 -25.23 5.75
N THR A 192 -5.62 -24.95 4.58
CA THR A 192 -4.63 -23.88 4.42
C THR A 192 -5.32 -22.63 3.87
N ARG A 193 -4.99 -21.48 4.45
CA ARG A 193 -5.53 -20.17 4.06
C ARG A 193 -4.41 -19.30 3.49
N THR A 194 -4.58 -18.86 2.26
CA THR A 194 -3.77 -17.78 1.67
C THR A 194 -4.65 -16.55 1.54
N SER A 195 -4.19 -15.38 1.97
CA SER A 195 -4.95 -14.14 1.82
C SER A 195 -4.19 -13.18 0.94
N THR A 196 -4.90 -12.47 0.08
CA THR A 196 -4.34 -11.38 -0.72
C THR A 196 -5.28 -10.21 -0.65
N PHE A 197 -4.75 -8.99 -0.74
CA PHE A 197 -5.56 -7.78 -0.73
C PHE A 197 -5.39 -7.02 -2.05
N LYS A 198 -6.37 -6.20 -2.39
CA LYS A 198 -6.28 -5.27 -3.52
C LYS A 198 -7.09 -4.01 -3.25
N ARG A 199 -6.50 -2.84 -3.52
CA ARG A 199 -7.22 -1.55 -3.53
C ARG A 199 -8.16 -1.53 -4.71
N ILE A 200 -9.39 -1.08 -4.47
CA ILE A 200 -10.33 -0.79 -5.56
C ILE A 200 -10.21 0.68 -5.86
N ARG A 201 -10.00 1.00 -7.13
CA ARG A 201 -10.03 2.40 -7.57
C ARG A 201 -11.47 2.92 -7.44
N PRO A 202 -11.71 4.15 -6.97
CA PRO A 202 -13.07 4.68 -6.71
C PRO A 202 -14.03 4.64 -7.91
N ASP A 203 -13.51 4.36 -9.09
CA ASP A 203 -14.15 4.39 -10.38
C ASP A 203 -14.21 3.01 -11.07
N GLU A 204 -13.72 1.95 -10.43
CA GLU A 204 -13.83 0.56 -10.90
C GLU A 204 -14.87 -0.21 -10.08
N ASP A 205 -15.83 -0.83 -10.77
CA ASP A 205 -16.81 -1.72 -10.15
C ASP A 205 -16.29 -3.17 -10.11
N PHE A 206 -15.04 -3.40 -10.52
CA PHE A 206 -14.43 -4.72 -10.56
C PHE A 206 -12.97 -4.68 -10.12
N VAL A 207 -12.47 -5.82 -9.64
CA VAL A 207 -11.09 -5.99 -9.21
C VAL A 207 -10.54 -7.30 -9.77
N SER A 208 -9.36 -7.24 -10.38
CA SER A 208 -8.63 -8.41 -10.87
C SER A 208 -7.59 -8.83 -9.84
N ILE A 209 -7.69 -10.06 -9.34
CA ILE A 209 -6.78 -10.66 -8.36
C ILE A 209 -6.08 -11.85 -9.00
N TYR A 210 -4.77 -11.97 -8.80
CA TYR A 210 -3.96 -13.05 -9.33
C TYR A 210 -3.52 -13.98 -8.20
N THR A 211 -3.73 -15.29 -8.34
CA THR A 211 -3.20 -16.30 -7.41
C THR A 211 -2.64 -17.50 -8.13
N SER A 212 -1.46 -17.95 -7.73
CA SER A 212 -0.80 -19.18 -8.21
C SER A 212 -1.19 -20.41 -7.39
N ASN A 213 -1.79 -20.22 -6.21
CA ASN A 213 -2.15 -21.32 -5.33
C ASN A 213 -3.46 -21.95 -5.78
N LYS A 214 -3.52 -23.28 -5.74
CA LYS A 214 -4.79 -24.02 -5.85
C LYS A 214 -5.73 -23.56 -4.74
N PHE A 215 -7.04 -23.54 -4.99
CA PHE A 215 -8.04 -23.26 -3.96
C PHE A 215 -9.40 -23.88 -4.30
N HIS A 216 -10.23 -24.07 -3.28
CA HIS A 216 -11.58 -24.64 -3.39
C HIS A 216 -12.67 -23.61 -3.02
N LEU A 217 -12.37 -22.76 -2.02
CA LEU A 217 -13.26 -21.71 -1.56
C LEU A 217 -12.56 -20.35 -1.68
N LEU A 218 -13.35 -19.33 -2.01
CA LEU A 218 -12.94 -17.94 -1.99
C LEU A 218 -13.94 -17.13 -1.16
N PHE A 219 -13.43 -16.50 -0.10
CA PHE A 219 -14.16 -15.49 0.65
C PHE A 219 -13.59 -14.11 0.36
N THR A 220 -14.45 -13.15 0.09
CA THR A 220 -14.05 -11.74 0.02
C THR A 220 -14.54 -10.99 1.25
N GLU A 221 -13.63 -10.28 1.91
CA GLU A 221 -13.88 -9.45 3.07
C GLU A 221 -13.71 -7.98 2.69
N PHE A 222 -14.71 -7.18 3.05
CA PHE A 222 -14.65 -5.72 3.00
C PHE A 222 -15.71 -5.13 3.95
N CYS A 223 -15.46 -3.94 4.50
CA CYS A 223 -16.33 -3.29 5.48
C CYS A 223 -16.74 -4.22 6.65
N ASN A 224 -15.79 -5.06 7.14
CA ASN A 224 -15.99 -6.07 8.18
C ASN A 224 -17.07 -7.13 7.89
N ASN A 225 -17.36 -7.38 6.61
CA ASN A 225 -18.35 -8.38 6.20
C ASN A 225 -17.70 -9.40 5.26
N TYR A 226 -18.05 -10.67 5.46
CA TYR A 226 -17.59 -11.77 4.62
C TYR A 226 -18.63 -12.10 3.54
N TYR A 227 -18.16 -12.34 2.33
CA TYR A 227 -18.97 -12.78 1.20
C TYR A 227 -18.38 -14.07 0.63
N LEU A 228 -19.23 -15.08 0.42
CA LEU A 228 -18.83 -16.31 -0.25
C LEU A 228 -18.91 -16.13 -1.76
N THR A 229 -17.74 -16.01 -2.39
CA THR A 229 -17.62 -15.68 -3.82
C THR A 229 -17.55 -16.94 -4.67
N ILE A 230 -16.74 -17.92 -4.26
CA ILE A 230 -16.59 -19.21 -4.95
C ILE A 230 -16.63 -20.35 -3.95
N ALA A 231 -17.36 -21.41 -4.29
CA ALA A 231 -17.26 -22.71 -3.64
C ALA A 231 -17.35 -23.81 -4.70
N GLN A 232 -16.30 -24.62 -4.84
CA GLN A 232 -16.22 -25.71 -5.82
C GLN A 232 -15.55 -26.95 -5.23
N GLU A 233 -15.92 -28.13 -5.74
CA GLU A 233 -15.38 -29.43 -5.30
C GLU A 233 -13.98 -29.73 -5.87
N LYS A 234 -13.67 -29.24 -7.08
CA LYS A 234 -12.35 -29.42 -7.71
C LYS A 234 -11.50 -28.17 -7.49
N SER A 235 -10.25 -28.36 -7.10
CA SER A 235 -9.29 -27.27 -6.98
C SER A 235 -9.05 -26.60 -8.34
N ILE A 236 -9.07 -25.26 -8.38
CA ILE A 236 -8.85 -24.51 -9.62
C ILE A 236 -7.36 -24.18 -9.77
N LEU A 237 -6.82 -24.34 -10.99
CA LEU A 237 -5.46 -23.95 -11.37
C LEU A 237 -5.50 -23.32 -12.77
N SER A 238 -4.75 -22.24 -12.98
CA SER A 238 -4.55 -21.57 -14.27
C SER A 238 -5.83 -21.26 -15.08
N ALA A 239 -6.80 -20.55 -14.48
CA ALA A 239 -8.06 -20.17 -15.12
C ALA A 239 -8.34 -18.66 -14.95
N ILE A 240 -9.04 -18.07 -15.93
CA ILE A 240 -9.66 -16.73 -15.80
C ILE A 240 -11.08 -16.95 -15.28
N ILE A 241 -11.39 -16.43 -14.10
CA ILE A 241 -12.70 -16.61 -13.45
C ILE A 241 -13.34 -15.24 -13.24
N THR A 242 -14.48 -15.02 -13.89
CA THR A 242 -15.31 -13.84 -13.65
C THR A 242 -16.38 -14.16 -12.61
N THR A 243 -16.42 -13.42 -11.51
CA THR A 243 -17.44 -13.55 -10.45
C THR A 243 -18.09 -12.23 -10.14
N THR A 244 -19.34 -12.28 -9.67
CA THR A 244 -20.11 -11.10 -9.24
C THR A 244 -20.45 -11.25 -7.76
N ILE A 245 -20.13 -10.23 -6.96
CA ILE A 245 -20.55 -10.14 -5.55
C ILE A 245 -21.93 -9.48 -5.50
N ILE A 246 -22.88 -10.21 -4.93
CA ILE A 246 -24.28 -9.82 -4.76
C ILE A 246 -24.61 -9.86 -3.25
N PRO A 247 -25.49 -8.99 -2.73
CA PRO A 247 -25.87 -8.99 -1.30
C PRO A 247 -26.30 -10.35 -0.72
N SER A 248 -26.87 -11.24 -1.53
CA SER A 248 -27.30 -12.59 -1.11
C SER A 248 -26.16 -13.58 -0.82
N GLN A 249 -24.92 -13.24 -1.19
CA GLN A 249 -23.73 -14.03 -0.88
C GLN A 249 -23.06 -13.63 0.44
N ARG A 250 -23.58 -12.62 1.14
CA ARG A 250 -23.10 -12.20 2.46
C ARG A 250 -23.26 -13.35 3.47
N CYS A 251 -22.20 -13.64 4.20
CA CYS A 251 -22.22 -14.51 5.36
C CYS A 251 -22.55 -13.66 6.61
N PRO A 252 -23.75 -13.76 7.20
CA PRO A 252 -24.08 -13.02 8.42
C PRO A 252 -23.37 -13.57 9.65
N HIS A 253 -23.18 -12.72 10.67
CA HIS A 253 -22.66 -13.15 11.97
C HIS A 253 -23.74 -13.92 12.75
N ILE A 254 -23.33 -14.85 13.62
CA ILE A 254 -24.23 -15.68 14.41
C ILE A 254 -25.20 -14.86 15.29
N ASN A 255 -24.77 -13.66 15.72
CA ASN A 255 -25.59 -12.71 16.49
C ASN A 255 -26.82 -12.21 15.71
N GLU A 256 -26.77 -12.21 14.37
CA GLU A 256 -27.91 -11.82 13.52
C GLU A 256 -28.89 -12.99 13.30
N LEU A 257 -28.42 -14.23 13.52
CA LEU A 257 -29.17 -15.45 13.21
C LEU A 257 -29.88 -16.04 14.43
N PHE A 258 -29.25 -15.98 15.60
CA PHE A 258 -29.79 -16.51 16.86
C PHE A 258 -30.50 -15.46 17.70
N SER A 259 -31.45 -15.91 18.52
CA SER A 259 -32.07 -15.08 19.56
C SER A 259 -31.10 -14.78 20.70
N SER A 260 -31.32 -13.69 21.43
CA SER A 260 -30.51 -13.29 22.59
C SER A 260 -30.32 -14.43 23.61
N THR A 261 -31.36 -15.23 23.85
CA THR A 261 -31.31 -16.39 24.76
C THR A 261 -30.35 -17.50 24.33
N ILE A 262 -30.16 -17.71 23.02
CA ILE A 262 -29.26 -18.75 22.49
C ILE A 262 -27.81 -18.25 22.48
N LEU A 263 -27.61 -16.94 22.32
CA LEU A 263 -26.27 -16.32 22.37
C LEU A 263 -25.64 -16.43 23.76
N GLU A 264 -26.44 -16.43 24.82
CA GLU A 264 -25.98 -16.66 26.20
C GLU A 264 -25.51 -18.10 26.46
N PHE A 265 -25.85 -19.07 25.60
CA PHE A 265 -25.37 -20.44 25.78
C PHE A 265 -23.87 -20.55 25.57
N SER A 266 -23.25 -21.50 26.29
CA SER A 266 -21.85 -21.88 26.07
C SER A 266 -21.59 -22.22 24.59
N ARG A 267 -20.39 -21.89 24.10
CA ARG A 267 -19.99 -22.08 22.68
C ARG A 267 -20.27 -23.49 22.17
N LEU A 268 -19.90 -24.53 22.91
CA LEU A 268 -20.13 -25.93 22.53
C LEU A 268 -21.61 -26.25 22.33
N ARG A 269 -22.51 -25.61 23.11
CA ARG A 269 -23.95 -25.78 22.95
C ARG A 269 -24.47 -25.04 21.72
N ARG A 270 -23.91 -23.88 21.38
CA ARG A 270 -24.26 -23.11 20.17
C ARG A 270 -23.86 -23.87 18.89
N ILE A 271 -22.66 -24.46 18.85
CA ILE A 271 -22.17 -25.24 17.69
C ILE A 271 -23.11 -26.41 17.35
N LYS A 272 -23.67 -27.08 18.37
CA LYS A 272 -24.65 -28.15 18.17
C LYS A 272 -25.94 -27.69 17.47
N LEU A 273 -26.23 -26.38 17.49
CA LEU A 273 -27.40 -25.78 16.86
C LEU A 273 -27.12 -25.26 15.44
N TYR A 274 -25.87 -25.29 14.97
CA TYR A 274 -25.49 -24.80 13.65
C TYR A 274 -26.18 -25.55 12.49
N PRO A 275 -26.28 -26.89 12.50
CA PRO A 275 -27.01 -27.60 11.45
C PRO A 275 -28.49 -27.16 11.32
N LEU A 276 -29.12 -26.80 12.44
CA LEU A 276 -30.51 -26.33 12.45
C LEU A 276 -30.70 -25.02 11.67
N LEU A 277 -29.68 -24.15 11.65
CA LEU A 277 -29.71 -22.91 10.89
C LEU A 277 -29.78 -23.18 9.38
N CYS A 278 -28.92 -24.08 8.88
CA CYS A 278 -28.92 -24.48 7.47
C CYS A 278 -30.21 -25.21 7.08
N GLN A 279 -30.84 -25.94 8.01
CA GLN A 279 -32.12 -26.60 7.76
C GLN A 279 -33.29 -25.61 7.68
N LYS A 280 -33.30 -24.59 8.56
CA LYS A 280 -34.42 -23.64 8.67
C LYS A 280 -34.37 -22.52 7.63
N ARG A 281 -33.17 -22.13 7.19
CA ARG A 281 -32.96 -21.03 6.22
C ARG A 281 -32.28 -21.58 4.96
N SER A 282 -33.08 -21.99 3.99
CA SER A 282 -32.59 -22.54 2.71
C SER A 282 -31.79 -21.53 1.86
N GLU A 283 -31.97 -20.24 2.09
CA GLU A 283 -31.24 -19.17 1.38
C GLU A 283 -29.84 -18.90 1.97
N LEU A 284 -29.54 -19.42 3.16
CA LEU A 284 -28.28 -19.20 3.85
C LEU A 284 -27.19 -20.09 3.25
N LYS A 285 -26.21 -19.49 2.58
CA LYS A 285 -25.06 -20.23 2.01
C LYS A 285 -23.91 -20.39 3.01
N CYS A 286 -23.70 -19.39 3.85
CA CYS A 286 -22.60 -19.33 4.80
C CYS A 286 -22.98 -18.45 6.00
N PHE A 287 -22.29 -18.62 7.12
CA PHE A 287 -22.37 -17.77 8.31
C PHE A 287 -21.08 -17.90 9.12
N TYR A 288 -20.86 -17.03 10.09
CA TYR A 288 -19.65 -17.07 10.93
C TYR A 288 -19.94 -16.74 12.39
N ASP A 289 -19.09 -17.25 13.29
CA ASP A 289 -19.07 -16.91 14.71
C ASP A 289 -17.73 -16.23 15.08
N GLU A 290 -17.30 -16.28 16.34
CA GLU A 290 -16.05 -15.63 16.73
C GLU A 290 -14.79 -16.44 16.35
N THR A 291 -14.92 -17.69 15.89
CA THR A 291 -13.80 -18.63 15.64
C THR A 291 -13.90 -19.49 14.38
N PHE A 292 -15.08 -19.61 13.80
CA PHE A 292 -15.43 -20.52 12.74
C PHE A 292 -16.20 -19.78 11.66
N ILE A 293 -15.86 -20.11 10.41
CA ILE A 293 -16.73 -19.86 9.27
C ILE A 293 -17.39 -21.19 8.91
N CYS A 294 -18.69 -21.14 8.67
CA CYS A 294 -19.53 -22.28 8.35
C CYS A 294 -20.16 -22.11 6.97
N LEU A 295 -20.14 -23.20 6.20
CA LEU A 295 -20.83 -23.36 4.93
C LEU A 295 -22.06 -24.23 5.13
N CYS A 296 -23.19 -23.83 4.54
CA CYS A 296 -24.37 -24.66 4.46
C CYS A 296 -24.33 -25.45 3.14
N THR A 297 -24.28 -26.78 3.23
CA THR A 297 -24.33 -27.65 2.05
C THR A 297 -25.75 -27.78 1.51
N THR A 298 -25.88 -28.27 0.27
CA THR A 298 -27.18 -28.61 -0.33
C THR A 298 -27.95 -29.64 0.50
N ASP A 299 -27.24 -30.50 1.20
CA ASP A 299 -27.79 -31.52 2.11
C ASP A 299 -28.19 -30.95 3.48
N ARG A 300 -28.11 -29.60 3.63
CA ARG A 300 -28.50 -28.84 4.83
C ARG A 300 -27.66 -29.15 6.05
N PHE A 301 -26.42 -29.60 5.85
CA PHE A 301 -25.43 -29.71 6.91
C PHE A 301 -24.58 -28.44 6.98
N ALA A 302 -24.20 -28.07 8.20
CA ALA A 302 -23.23 -27.00 8.43
C ALA A 302 -21.82 -27.61 8.45
N ASN A 303 -20.98 -27.25 7.50
CA ASN A 303 -19.56 -27.60 7.49
C ASN A 303 -18.75 -26.39 7.96
N CYS A 304 -18.14 -26.50 9.13
CA CYS A 304 -17.46 -25.39 9.79
C CYS A 304 -15.97 -25.67 9.93
N PHE A 305 -15.16 -24.67 9.64
CA PHE A 305 -13.71 -24.73 9.81
C PHE A 305 -13.22 -23.50 10.56
N SER A 306 -12.12 -23.66 11.32
CA SER A 306 -11.58 -22.57 12.12
C SER A 306 -11.10 -21.43 11.24
N PHE A 307 -11.53 -20.21 11.54
CA PHE A 307 -11.13 -19.02 10.82
C PHE A 307 -10.75 -17.94 11.83
N ASN A 308 -9.49 -17.52 11.78
CA ASN A 308 -9.07 -16.38 12.58
C ASN A 308 -9.51 -15.08 11.90
N HIS A 309 -10.55 -14.45 12.47
CA HIS A 309 -11.14 -13.19 12.01
C HIS A 309 -10.25 -11.98 12.30
N SER A 310 -9.44 -12.04 13.36
CA SER A 310 -8.55 -10.96 13.79
C SER A 310 -7.09 -11.31 13.46
N MET A 311 -6.80 -11.53 12.17
CA MET A 311 -5.42 -11.75 11.75
C MET A 311 -4.69 -10.40 11.77
N ILE A 312 -3.95 -10.14 12.83
CA ILE A 312 -3.09 -8.95 12.95
C ILE A 312 -1.75 -9.32 12.35
N TYR A 313 -1.34 -8.58 11.33
CA TYR A 313 -0.05 -8.76 10.68
C TYR A 313 0.96 -7.76 11.25
N ASN A 314 2.11 -8.27 11.68
CA ASN A 314 3.23 -7.45 12.13
C ASN A 314 4.02 -7.03 10.89
N CYS A 315 3.56 -5.99 10.20
CA CYS A 315 4.36 -5.36 9.16
C CYS A 315 5.65 -4.85 9.83
N ARG A 316 6.77 -5.53 9.53
CA ARG A 316 8.03 -5.57 10.31
C ARG A 316 8.42 -4.20 10.87
N GLU A 317 8.54 -4.17 12.21
CA GLU A 317 8.93 -3.06 13.10
C GLU A 317 8.07 -1.77 13.01
N SER A 318 7.89 -1.10 14.14
CA SER A 318 6.89 -0.04 14.34
C SER A 318 6.90 1.03 13.23
N HIS A 319 5.71 1.40 12.75
CA HIS A 319 5.43 2.53 11.82
C HIS A 319 5.44 2.25 10.30
N PHE A 320 5.08 1.05 9.82
CA PHE A 320 4.85 0.87 8.37
C PHE A 320 3.67 1.69 7.83
N CYS A 321 2.59 1.79 8.61
CA CYS A 321 1.41 2.59 8.27
C CYS A 321 1.31 3.81 9.20
N ASP A 322 1.09 4.98 8.61
CA ASP A 322 0.89 6.22 9.34
C ASP A 322 -0.56 6.37 9.83
N ASN A 323 -0.78 7.31 10.76
CA ASN A 323 -2.11 7.72 11.23
C ASN A 323 -3.00 6.59 11.78
N ASN A 324 -2.40 5.62 12.49
CA ASN A 324 -3.10 4.44 13.05
C ASN A 324 -3.81 3.55 12.02
N ALA A 325 -3.39 3.60 10.75
CA ALA A 325 -3.95 2.74 9.71
C ALA A 325 -3.64 1.25 9.97
N GLN A 326 -4.56 0.38 9.53
CA GLN A 326 -4.42 -1.06 9.69
C GLN A 326 -3.50 -1.62 8.61
N CYS A 327 -2.50 -2.41 8.99
CA CYS A 327 -1.61 -3.06 8.05
C CYS A 327 -2.06 -4.49 7.73
N PHE A 328 -2.07 -4.81 6.44
CA PHE A 328 -2.30 -6.15 5.93
C PHE A 328 -1.10 -6.63 5.13
N GLN A 329 -0.82 -7.91 5.23
CA GLN A 329 0.22 -8.55 4.43
C GLN A 329 -0.28 -9.90 3.89
N ASP A 330 0.27 -10.36 2.78
CA ASP A 330 -0.17 -11.57 2.08
C ASP A 330 0.15 -12.86 2.84
N LYS A 331 1.29 -12.89 3.54
CA LYS A 331 1.74 -14.06 4.31
C LYS A 331 2.19 -13.66 5.73
N PRO A 332 1.86 -14.45 6.77
CA PRO A 332 2.26 -14.15 8.15
C PRO A 332 3.79 -14.19 8.36
N LYS A 333 4.51 -14.94 7.52
CA LYS A 333 5.98 -14.99 7.46
C LYS A 333 6.41 -14.63 6.04
N CYS A 334 7.40 -13.76 5.91
CA CYS A 334 7.96 -13.27 4.65
C CYS A 334 6.90 -12.73 3.68
N PRO A 335 6.27 -11.57 4.02
CA PRO A 335 5.26 -10.98 3.16
C PRO A 335 5.89 -10.48 1.85
N THR A 336 5.32 -10.88 0.72
CA THR A 336 5.74 -10.35 -0.60
C THR A 336 4.97 -9.08 -0.96
N LYS A 337 3.83 -8.85 -0.29
CA LYS A 337 2.99 -7.67 -0.47
C LYS A 337 2.47 -7.21 0.88
N SER A 338 2.59 -5.93 1.15
CA SER A 338 1.95 -5.25 2.28
C SER A 338 1.07 -4.09 1.81
N MET A 339 0.05 -3.75 2.58
CA MET A 339 -0.83 -2.61 2.31
C MET A 339 -1.36 -2.02 3.60
N CYS A 340 -1.43 -0.70 3.62
CA CYS A 340 -2.14 0.05 4.64
C CYS A 340 -3.59 0.29 4.22
N VAL A 341 -4.52 -0.03 5.11
CA VAL A 341 -5.94 0.35 5.02
C VAL A 341 -6.14 1.57 5.89
N CYS A 342 -6.43 2.70 5.22
CA CYS A 342 -6.56 3.99 5.84
C CYS A 342 -7.93 4.17 6.49
N ASP A 343 -7.95 4.83 7.63
CA ASP A 343 -9.17 5.35 8.24
C ASP A 343 -9.82 6.42 7.34
N GLU A 344 -11.10 6.71 7.59
CA GLU A 344 -11.81 7.77 6.87
C GLU A 344 -11.05 9.10 6.94
N CYS A 345 -10.98 9.78 5.79
CA CYS A 345 -10.26 11.04 5.57
C CYS A 345 -8.72 10.94 5.54
N PHE A 346 -8.15 9.73 5.50
CA PHE A 346 -6.73 9.51 5.24
C PHE A 346 -6.48 8.81 3.90
N TYR A 347 -5.38 9.14 3.24
CA TYR A 347 -5.07 8.69 1.87
C TYR A 347 -3.57 8.47 1.65
N GLY A 348 -3.22 7.81 0.54
CA GLY A 348 -1.86 7.46 0.14
C GLY A 348 -1.52 5.99 0.43
N THR A 349 -0.38 5.54 -0.11
CA THR A 349 0.13 4.17 0.06
C THR A 349 0.30 3.78 1.53
N TYR A 350 0.80 4.71 2.35
CA TYR A 350 1.05 4.52 3.79
C TYR A 350 0.00 5.21 4.68
N CYS A 351 -1.08 5.73 4.12
CA CYS A 351 -2.09 6.54 4.82
C CYS A 351 -1.53 7.83 5.44
N GLN A 352 -0.46 8.36 4.85
CA GLN A 352 0.30 9.50 5.35
C GLN A 352 -0.45 10.85 5.19
N PHE A 353 -1.38 10.95 4.24
CA PHE A 353 -2.09 12.20 3.97
C PHE A 353 -3.42 12.25 4.70
N SER A 354 -3.76 13.42 5.25
CA SER A 354 -5.05 13.65 5.88
C SER A 354 -5.76 14.85 5.27
N THR A 355 -7.07 14.73 5.07
CA THR A 355 -7.93 15.89 4.79
C THR A 355 -8.42 16.57 6.07
N LYS A 356 -8.07 16.06 7.26
CA LYS A 356 -8.37 16.68 8.57
C LYS A 356 -7.46 17.90 8.80
N GLY A 357 -7.76 19.02 8.15
CA GLY A 357 -7.06 20.30 8.39
C GLY A 357 -6.84 21.15 7.14
N PHE A 358 -6.96 20.56 5.95
CA PHE A 358 -6.98 21.35 4.72
C PHE A 358 -8.34 22.03 4.57
N ALA A 359 -8.33 23.35 4.37
CA ALA A 359 -9.44 24.03 3.74
C ALA A 359 -9.70 23.33 2.41
N ILE A 360 -10.83 22.62 2.34
CA ILE A 360 -11.34 21.81 1.22
C ILE A 360 -10.77 22.31 -0.13
N SER A 361 -9.69 21.68 -0.60
CA SER A 361 -9.06 22.05 -1.88
C SER A 361 -9.75 21.34 -3.02
N VAL A 362 -9.77 21.96 -4.20
CA VAL A 362 -10.31 21.34 -5.43
C VAL A 362 -9.58 20.03 -5.74
N ASP A 363 -8.28 19.98 -5.44
CA ASP A 363 -7.42 18.82 -5.65
C ASP A 363 -7.88 17.64 -4.77
N ALA A 364 -8.22 17.89 -3.50
CA ALA A 364 -8.73 16.86 -2.59
C ALA A 364 -10.14 16.38 -2.95
N ILE A 365 -11.04 17.27 -3.39
CA ILE A 365 -12.43 16.88 -3.73
C ILE A 365 -12.50 16.13 -5.07
N LEU A 366 -11.81 16.66 -6.08
CA LEU A 366 -12.01 16.26 -7.47
C LEU A 366 -10.86 15.42 -8.02
N GLY A 367 -9.64 15.56 -7.50
CA GLY A 367 -8.46 14.84 -7.98
C GLY A 367 -8.68 13.33 -8.03
N TYR A 368 -9.23 12.74 -6.96
CA TYR A 368 -9.51 11.30 -6.90
C TYR A 368 -10.57 10.80 -7.89
N LYS A 369 -11.41 11.70 -8.42
CA LYS A 369 -12.54 11.38 -9.31
C LYS A 369 -12.22 11.54 -10.79
N ILE A 370 -11.09 12.15 -11.13
CA ILE A 370 -10.61 12.31 -12.52
C ILE A 370 -9.80 11.07 -12.89
N ARG A 371 -10.16 10.44 -14.02
CA ARG A 371 -9.50 9.22 -14.50
C ARG A 371 -8.27 9.57 -15.36
N PRO A 372 -7.08 9.04 -15.06
CA PRO A 372 -5.92 9.21 -15.92
C PRO A 372 -6.11 8.48 -17.25
N HIS A 373 -5.46 8.97 -18.30
CA HIS A 373 -5.42 8.36 -19.64
C HIS A 373 -6.78 8.14 -20.33
N THR A 374 -7.85 8.77 -19.85
CA THR A 374 -9.18 8.69 -20.48
C THR A 374 -9.64 10.05 -20.99
N ILE A 375 -10.28 10.05 -22.16
CA ILE A 375 -10.77 11.27 -22.81
C ILE A 375 -11.88 11.90 -21.96
N PHE A 376 -11.93 13.22 -21.92
CA PHE A 376 -12.88 14.00 -21.12
C PHE A 376 -14.35 13.59 -21.29
N THR A 377 -14.78 13.19 -22.49
CA THR A 377 -16.15 12.74 -22.76
C THR A 377 -16.52 11.42 -22.08
N GLN A 378 -15.54 10.58 -21.75
CA GLN A 378 -15.70 9.29 -21.08
C GLN A 378 -15.49 9.36 -19.56
N GLN A 379 -15.19 10.55 -19.03
CA GLN A 379 -15.03 10.78 -17.59
C GLN A 379 -16.34 10.57 -16.81
N SER A 380 -16.21 10.38 -15.50
CA SER A 380 -17.33 10.13 -14.57
C SER A 380 -18.38 11.25 -14.58
N MET A 381 -19.62 10.91 -14.24
CA MET A 381 -20.71 11.91 -14.16
C MET A 381 -20.40 13.03 -13.16
N THR A 382 -19.68 12.72 -12.07
CA THR A 382 -19.28 13.73 -11.10
C THR A 382 -18.40 14.80 -11.71
N VAL A 383 -17.37 14.43 -12.49
CA VAL A 383 -16.47 15.40 -13.14
C VAL A 383 -17.25 16.28 -14.12
N LYS A 384 -18.13 15.70 -14.94
CA LYS A 384 -18.98 16.44 -15.90
C LYS A 384 -19.89 17.46 -15.22
N VAL A 385 -20.50 17.09 -14.10
CA VAL A 385 -21.35 17.99 -13.30
C VAL A 385 -20.49 19.09 -12.67
N SER A 386 -19.33 18.77 -12.10
CA SER A 386 -18.42 19.76 -11.53
C SER A 386 -17.96 20.80 -12.55
N VAL A 387 -17.60 20.38 -13.77
CA VAL A 387 -17.25 21.30 -14.87
C VAL A 387 -18.41 22.24 -15.19
N SER A 388 -19.62 21.70 -15.30
CA SER A 388 -20.83 22.50 -15.57
C SER A 388 -21.06 23.54 -14.47
N ILE A 389 -20.93 23.17 -13.20
CA ILE A 389 -21.09 24.09 -12.06
C ILE A 389 -20.03 25.20 -12.10
N VAL A 390 -18.76 24.85 -12.30
CA VAL A 390 -17.64 25.83 -12.38
C VAL A 390 -17.86 26.82 -13.51
N MET A 391 -18.31 26.35 -14.69
CA MET A 391 -18.61 27.22 -15.82
C MET A 391 -19.78 28.18 -15.53
N ILE A 392 -20.86 27.70 -14.89
CA ILE A 392 -21.99 28.56 -14.50
C ILE A 392 -21.55 29.62 -13.48
N MET A 393 -20.80 29.22 -12.45
CA MET A 393 -20.24 30.14 -11.45
C MET A 393 -19.35 31.21 -12.09
N PHE A 394 -18.52 30.81 -13.05
CA PHE A 394 -17.66 31.72 -13.79
C PHE A 394 -18.46 32.75 -14.59
N MET A 395 -19.48 32.31 -15.35
CA MET A 395 -20.30 33.22 -16.16
C MET A 395 -21.06 34.24 -15.29
N LEU A 396 -21.69 33.79 -14.21
CA LEU A 396 -22.38 34.69 -13.28
C LEU A 396 -21.41 35.65 -12.57
N GLY A 397 -20.25 35.14 -12.14
CA GLY A 397 -19.21 35.93 -11.48
C GLY A 397 -18.58 36.99 -12.39
N LEU A 398 -18.34 36.65 -13.66
CA LEU A 398 -17.84 37.59 -14.67
C LEU A 398 -18.83 38.75 -14.87
N ILE A 399 -20.10 38.43 -15.13
CA ILE A 399 -21.14 39.43 -15.37
C ILE A 399 -21.26 40.37 -14.16
N SER A 400 -21.32 39.81 -12.95
CA SER A 400 -21.41 40.58 -11.70
C SER A 400 -20.19 41.49 -11.47
N SER A 401 -18.98 40.96 -11.70
CA SER A 401 -17.75 41.74 -11.49
C SER A 401 -17.61 42.86 -12.52
N ILE A 402 -17.94 42.61 -13.79
CA ILE A 402 -17.91 43.63 -14.85
C ILE A 402 -18.89 44.76 -14.55
N PHE A 403 -20.14 44.47 -14.21
CA PHE A 403 -21.11 45.51 -13.85
C PHE A 403 -20.71 46.30 -12.60
N SER A 404 -20.12 45.62 -11.62
CA SER A 404 -19.61 46.27 -10.40
C SER A 404 -18.45 47.22 -10.72
N ILE A 405 -17.50 46.79 -11.56
CA ILE A 405 -16.39 47.64 -12.01
C ILE A 405 -16.93 48.88 -12.72
N PHE A 406 -17.83 48.73 -13.70
CA PHE A 406 -18.42 49.88 -14.40
C PHE A 406 -19.13 50.85 -13.45
N THR A 407 -19.87 50.31 -12.47
CA THR A 407 -20.62 51.12 -11.50
C THR A 407 -19.70 51.91 -10.56
N PHE A 408 -18.67 51.27 -10.01
CA PHE A 408 -17.75 51.90 -9.06
C PHE A 408 -16.61 52.69 -9.70
N GLN A 409 -16.40 52.56 -11.02
CA GLN A 409 -15.46 53.39 -11.77
C GLN A 409 -15.93 54.84 -11.94
N THR A 410 -17.24 55.09 -11.78
CA THR A 410 -17.83 56.44 -11.86
C THR A 410 -17.21 57.42 -10.86
N GLU A 411 -17.07 58.68 -11.27
CA GLU A 411 -16.43 59.70 -10.43
C GLU A 411 -17.19 59.98 -9.13
N ILE A 412 -18.52 59.82 -9.14
CA ILE A 412 -19.38 60.04 -7.98
C ILE A 412 -19.08 59.03 -6.88
N SER A 413 -18.98 57.75 -7.23
CA SER A 413 -18.70 56.65 -6.30
C SER A 413 -17.29 56.73 -5.71
N ARG A 414 -16.31 57.22 -6.47
CA ARG A 414 -14.91 57.38 -6.03
C ARG A 414 -14.64 58.58 -5.13
N LYS A 415 -15.64 59.42 -4.85
CA LYS A 415 -15.52 60.55 -3.90
C LYS A 415 -15.41 60.09 -2.45
N VAL A 416 -15.78 58.85 -2.14
CA VAL A 416 -15.74 58.25 -0.79
C VAL A 416 -14.76 57.08 -0.80
N GLY A 417 -14.05 56.84 0.31
CA GLY A 417 -13.10 55.72 0.44
C GLY A 417 -13.77 54.36 0.20
N CYS A 418 -15.01 54.20 0.66
CA CYS A 418 -15.83 53.00 0.47
C CYS A 418 -15.97 52.60 -1.02
N GLY A 419 -16.11 53.56 -1.92
CA GLY A 419 -16.19 53.28 -3.36
C GLY A 419 -14.86 52.80 -3.96
N LEU A 420 -13.72 53.21 -3.39
CA LEU A 420 -12.41 52.68 -3.78
C LEU A 420 -12.23 51.24 -3.31
N TYR A 421 -12.63 50.92 -2.07
CA TYR A 421 -12.58 49.54 -1.59
C TYR A 421 -13.47 48.61 -2.43
N LEU A 422 -14.71 49.03 -2.74
CA LEU A 422 -15.63 48.23 -3.57
C LEU A 422 -15.11 48.02 -5.00
N LEU A 423 -14.46 49.03 -5.59
CA LEU A 423 -13.79 48.89 -6.89
C LEU A 423 -12.59 47.93 -6.80
N SER A 424 -11.78 48.02 -5.74
CA SER A 424 -10.68 47.07 -5.53
C SER A 424 -11.20 45.65 -5.32
N THR A 425 -12.26 45.46 -4.53
CA THR A 425 -12.89 44.15 -4.31
C THR A 425 -13.42 43.56 -5.61
N SER A 426 -14.03 44.35 -6.51
CA SER A 426 -14.55 43.84 -7.78
C SER A 426 -13.46 43.46 -8.78
N ILE A 427 -12.32 44.15 -8.76
CA ILE A 427 -11.14 43.76 -9.56
C ILE A 427 -10.52 42.47 -9.00
N ILE A 428 -10.37 42.37 -7.67
CA ILE A 428 -9.85 41.18 -7.00
C ILE A 428 -10.77 39.98 -7.24
N SER A 429 -12.10 40.14 -7.15
CA SER A 429 -13.05 39.05 -7.41
C SER A 429 -12.98 38.56 -8.85
N LEU A 430 -12.85 39.46 -9.83
CA LEU A 430 -12.66 39.10 -11.23
C LEU A 430 -11.38 38.28 -11.41
N LEU A 431 -10.27 38.73 -10.82
CA LEU A 431 -8.98 38.06 -10.89
C LEU A 431 -9.03 36.66 -10.23
N THR A 432 -9.65 36.55 -9.04
CA THR A 432 -9.86 35.27 -8.35
C THR A 432 -10.63 34.27 -9.20
N MET A 433 -11.71 34.70 -9.87
CA MET A 433 -12.51 33.81 -10.72
C MET A 433 -11.73 33.31 -11.95
N VAL A 434 -10.91 34.16 -12.55
CA VAL A 434 -10.05 33.78 -13.69
C VAL A 434 -8.98 32.77 -13.26
N ILE A 435 -8.31 33.00 -12.12
CA ILE A 435 -7.28 32.10 -11.61
C ILE A 435 -7.87 30.77 -11.14
N PHE A 436 -9.06 30.79 -10.53
CA PHE A 436 -9.78 29.58 -10.16
C PHE A 436 -10.12 28.72 -11.38
N LEU A 437 -10.59 29.34 -12.47
CA LEU A 437 -10.85 28.64 -13.72
C LEU A 437 -9.57 28.03 -14.31
N LEU A 438 -8.48 28.80 -14.31
CA LEU A 438 -7.16 28.33 -14.75
C LEU A 438 -6.70 27.12 -13.91
N LYS A 439 -6.80 27.20 -12.58
CA LYS A 439 -6.48 26.09 -11.67
C LYS A 439 -7.25 24.83 -12.05
N PHE A 440 -8.56 24.96 -12.24
CA PHE A 440 -9.44 23.84 -12.56
C PHE A 440 -9.07 23.15 -13.86
N PHE A 441 -8.75 23.92 -14.91
CA PHE A 441 -8.31 23.35 -16.18
C PHE A 441 -6.92 22.73 -16.10
N ILE A 442 -6.00 23.32 -15.33
CA ILE A 442 -4.68 22.70 -15.13
C ILE A 442 -4.81 21.38 -14.39
N LEU A 443 -5.60 21.33 -13.30
CA LEU A 443 -5.85 20.08 -12.56
C LEU A 443 -6.45 19.00 -13.46
N THR A 444 -7.46 19.33 -14.27
CA THR A 444 -8.06 18.33 -15.18
C THR A 444 -7.08 17.90 -16.26
N TYR A 445 -6.26 18.81 -16.80
CA TYR A 445 -5.24 18.48 -17.79
C TYR A 445 -4.15 17.57 -17.22
N THR A 446 -3.64 17.87 -16.03
CA THR A 446 -2.55 17.10 -15.41
C THR A 446 -3.00 15.73 -14.94
N GLN A 447 -4.20 15.62 -14.38
CA GLN A 447 -4.74 14.33 -13.93
C GLN A 447 -5.14 13.43 -15.11
N ILE A 448 -5.57 13.99 -16.25
CA ILE A 448 -5.82 13.20 -17.48
C ILE A 448 -4.49 12.76 -18.11
N ASN A 449 -3.52 13.68 -18.19
CA ASN A 449 -2.21 13.45 -18.78
C ASN A 449 -1.15 13.30 -17.69
N PHE A 450 -1.12 12.13 -17.05
CA PHE A 450 -0.18 11.80 -15.97
C PHE A 450 1.29 12.08 -16.37
N ASN A 451 1.64 11.93 -17.64
CA ASN A 451 2.99 12.15 -18.16
C ASN A 451 3.35 13.64 -18.43
N THR A 452 2.66 14.58 -17.76
CA THR A 452 2.98 16.00 -17.88
C THR A 452 4.29 16.33 -17.15
N HIS A 453 5.07 17.28 -17.68
CA HIS A 453 6.37 17.64 -17.09
C HIS A 453 6.22 18.04 -15.61
N ARG A 454 6.93 17.32 -14.72
CA ARG A 454 6.94 17.54 -13.26
C ARG A 454 7.13 19.01 -12.87
N TYR A 455 8.01 19.72 -13.59
CA TYR A 455 8.27 21.14 -13.37
C TYR A 455 7.05 22.03 -13.59
N PHE A 456 6.23 21.74 -14.61
CA PHE A 456 5.01 22.48 -14.89
C PHE A 456 3.97 22.27 -13.78
N HIS A 457 3.81 21.02 -13.32
CA HIS A 457 2.90 20.70 -12.21
C HIS A 457 3.33 21.38 -10.91
N LEU A 458 4.62 21.36 -10.59
CA LEU A 458 5.18 21.97 -9.39
C LEU A 458 5.00 23.49 -9.41
N PHE A 459 5.34 24.13 -10.53
CA PHE A 459 5.18 25.57 -10.69
C PHE A 459 3.72 26.00 -10.56
N SER A 460 2.80 25.27 -11.20
CA SER A 460 1.37 25.53 -11.09
C SER A 460 0.87 25.34 -9.65
N CYS A 461 1.24 24.24 -8.99
CA CYS A 461 0.84 23.90 -7.63
C CYS A 461 1.27 24.96 -6.61
N ILE A 462 2.51 25.44 -6.70
CA ILE A 462 3.04 26.47 -5.80
C ILE A 462 2.43 27.84 -6.14
N SER A 463 2.46 28.25 -7.41
CA SER A 463 2.11 29.62 -7.80
C SER A 463 0.61 29.90 -7.76
N ILE A 464 -0.22 29.00 -8.31
CA ILE A 464 -1.66 29.28 -8.50
C ILE A 464 -2.40 29.25 -7.18
N ASP A 465 -2.09 28.29 -6.31
CA ASP A 465 -2.75 28.16 -5.03
C ASP A 465 -2.37 29.27 -4.06
N PHE A 466 -1.09 29.64 -4.04
CA PHE A 466 -0.62 30.80 -3.29
C PHE A 466 -1.37 32.05 -3.74
N LEU A 467 -1.44 32.30 -5.06
CA LEU A 467 -2.12 33.47 -5.60
C LEU A 467 -3.62 33.46 -5.30
N LEU A 468 -4.29 32.31 -5.43
CA LEU A 468 -5.72 32.17 -5.12
C LEU A 468 -5.99 32.48 -3.63
N ARG A 469 -5.17 31.94 -2.72
CA ARG A 469 -5.30 32.15 -1.28
C ARG A 469 -5.07 33.62 -0.88
N VAL A 470 -4.05 34.25 -1.47
CA VAL A 470 -3.77 35.69 -1.27
C VAL A 470 -4.95 36.54 -1.75
N LEU A 471 -5.48 36.29 -2.95
CA LEU A 471 -6.57 37.09 -3.51
C LEU A 471 -7.88 36.96 -2.71
N LEU A 472 -8.21 35.74 -2.25
CA LEU A 472 -9.35 35.52 -1.36
C LEU A 472 -9.19 36.31 -0.06
N SER A 473 -8.01 36.23 0.57
CA SER A 473 -7.74 36.96 1.82
C SER A 473 -7.78 38.48 1.64
N ILE A 474 -7.23 39.01 0.54
CA ILE A 474 -7.33 40.44 0.21
C ILE A 474 -8.81 40.85 0.09
N GLY A 475 -9.62 40.05 -0.61
CA GLY A 475 -11.06 40.31 -0.75
C GLY A 475 -11.79 40.41 0.59
N ASP A 476 -11.54 39.48 1.50
CA ASP A 476 -12.14 39.46 2.84
C ASP A 476 -11.72 40.68 3.68
N TRP A 477 -10.44 41.03 3.67
CA TRP A 477 -9.94 42.20 4.38
C TRP A 477 -10.45 43.52 3.80
N LEU A 478 -10.61 43.63 2.48
CA LEU A 478 -11.22 44.80 1.85
C LEU A 478 -12.70 44.95 2.26
N ASN A 479 -13.45 43.85 2.31
CA ASN A 479 -14.84 43.85 2.80
C ASN A 479 -14.91 44.26 4.29
N ALA A 480 -13.98 43.79 5.12
CA ALA A 480 -13.86 44.24 6.51
C ALA A 480 -13.54 45.75 6.60
N CYS A 481 -12.64 46.26 5.74
CA CYS A 481 -12.32 47.68 5.66
C CYS A 481 -13.55 48.53 5.28
N VAL A 482 -14.42 48.03 4.39
CA VAL A 482 -15.71 48.67 4.07
C VAL A 482 -16.61 48.77 5.31
N ALA A 483 -16.73 47.69 6.08
CA ALA A 483 -17.53 47.70 7.31
C ALA A 483 -16.97 48.68 8.36
N ILE A 484 -15.65 48.68 8.56
CA ILE A 484 -14.95 49.60 9.47
C ILE A 484 -15.16 51.05 9.04
N GLU A 485 -15.00 51.38 7.75
CA GLU A 485 -15.20 52.74 7.26
C GLU A 485 -16.66 53.20 7.43
N ARG A 486 -17.64 52.31 7.25
CA ARG A 486 -19.06 52.62 7.52
C ARG A 486 -19.29 52.97 8.99
N ILE A 487 -18.73 52.21 9.92
CA ILE A 487 -18.82 52.50 11.36
C ILE A 487 -18.18 53.86 11.70
N PHE A 488 -16.97 54.13 11.18
CA PHE A 488 -16.30 55.41 11.38
C PHE A 488 -17.09 56.59 10.81
N THR A 489 -17.76 56.40 9.67
CA THR A 489 -18.57 57.43 9.04
C THR A 489 -19.79 57.78 9.88
N VAL A 490 -20.44 56.78 10.49
CA VAL A 490 -21.57 57.00 11.42
C VAL A 490 -21.09 57.69 12.71
N SER A 491 -19.95 57.27 13.25
CA SER A 491 -19.43 57.80 14.52
C SER A 491 -18.96 59.27 14.44
N LYS A 492 -18.26 59.67 13.36
CA LYS A 492 -17.70 61.02 13.22
C LYS A 492 -18.62 62.02 12.51
N GLY A 493 -19.74 61.58 11.94
CA GLY A 493 -20.72 62.45 11.30
C GLY A 493 -20.14 63.34 10.19
N ALA A 494 -20.60 64.59 10.12
CA ALA A 494 -20.26 65.54 9.04
C ALA A 494 -18.86 66.16 9.12
N ASN A 495 -18.13 66.00 10.24
CA ASN A 495 -16.83 66.65 10.48
C ASN A 495 -15.64 65.96 9.80
N PHE A 496 -15.87 64.97 8.93
CA PHE A 496 -14.82 64.14 8.36
C PHE A 496 -14.52 64.47 6.88
N ASP A 497 -13.35 65.07 6.65
CA ASP A 497 -12.89 65.48 5.33
C ASP A 497 -12.85 64.32 4.31
N LYS A 498 -13.42 64.55 3.12
CA LYS A 498 -13.54 63.58 2.02
C LYS A 498 -12.19 63.33 1.33
N ASN A 499 -11.34 64.34 1.20
CA ASN A 499 -10.04 64.21 0.52
C ASN A 499 -9.05 63.38 1.35
N LYS A 500 -9.04 63.61 2.67
CA LYS A 500 -8.21 62.84 3.61
C LYS A 500 -8.61 61.35 3.63
N ARG A 501 -9.91 61.04 3.59
CA ARG A 501 -10.42 59.65 3.48
C ARG A 501 -9.93 58.92 2.24
N ARG A 502 -9.96 59.58 1.09
CA ARG A 502 -9.53 59.00 -0.18
C ARG A 502 -8.05 58.60 -0.16
N SER A 503 -7.21 59.45 0.42
CA SER A 503 -5.77 59.17 0.55
C SER A 503 -5.50 58.01 1.50
N ILE A 504 -6.19 58.00 2.65
CA ILE A 504 -6.10 56.91 3.64
C ILE A 504 -6.56 55.58 3.04
N ALA A 505 -7.67 55.55 2.29
CA ALA A 505 -8.17 54.33 1.67
C ALA A 505 -7.18 53.72 0.68
N LYS A 506 -6.51 54.54 -0.14
CA LYS A 506 -5.46 54.06 -1.04
C LYS A 506 -4.31 53.40 -0.28
N TRP A 507 -3.86 54.04 0.81
CA TRP A 507 -2.80 53.49 1.66
C TRP A 507 -3.21 52.19 2.33
N ILE A 508 -4.43 52.11 2.86
CA ILE A 508 -4.95 50.89 3.49
C ILE A 508 -5.03 49.74 2.49
N ILE A 509 -5.47 49.97 1.24
CA ILE A 509 -5.48 48.93 0.20
C ILE A 509 -4.07 48.35 0.00
N VAL A 510 -3.05 49.20 -0.12
CA VAL A 510 -1.66 48.73 -0.29
C VAL A 510 -1.19 47.96 0.94
N VAL A 511 -1.47 48.46 2.14
CA VAL A 511 -1.09 47.80 3.39
C VAL A 511 -1.76 46.43 3.52
N VAL A 512 -3.05 46.31 3.17
CA VAL A 512 -3.78 45.03 3.18
C VAL A 512 -3.11 44.03 2.24
N ILE A 513 -2.74 44.44 1.02
CA ILE A 513 -2.05 43.57 0.06
C ILE A 513 -0.70 43.09 0.62
N VAL A 514 0.08 43.98 1.22
CA VAL A 514 1.41 43.63 1.76
C VAL A 514 1.31 42.72 2.99
N LEU A 515 0.38 43.01 3.92
CA LEU A 515 0.23 42.20 5.13
C LEU A 515 -0.33 40.80 4.83
N THR A 516 -1.28 40.69 3.90
CA THR A 516 -1.87 39.39 3.50
C THR A 516 -0.89 38.53 2.71
N THR A 517 -0.10 39.11 1.82
CA THR A 517 0.96 38.37 1.12
C THR A 517 2.04 37.88 2.07
N SER A 518 2.47 38.72 3.02
CA SER A 518 3.48 38.34 4.02
C SER A 518 3.01 37.26 4.98
N SER A 519 1.72 37.21 5.35
CA SER A 519 1.22 36.19 6.28
C SER A 519 1.12 34.79 5.63
N ILE A 520 0.92 34.73 4.31
CA ILE A 520 0.72 33.48 3.57
C ILE A 520 2.03 32.94 2.95
N ILE A 521 3.13 33.71 2.98
CA ILE A 521 4.39 33.35 2.31
C ILE A 521 5.05 32.05 2.79
N HIS A 522 4.71 31.57 3.99
CA HIS A 522 5.24 30.31 4.52
C HIS A 522 4.71 29.08 3.75
N ASP A 523 3.50 29.16 3.22
CA ASP A 523 2.81 28.06 2.53
C ASP A 523 3.56 27.59 1.26
N PRO A 524 3.97 28.45 0.31
CA PRO A 524 4.71 28.01 -0.88
C PRO A 524 6.11 27.45 -0.57
N ILE A 525 6.71 27.79 0.57
CA ILE A 525 8.05 27.33 0.96
C ILE A 525 8.05 25.86 1.39
N HIS A 526 6.99 25.43 2.08
CA HIS A 526 6.87 24.05 2.59
C HIS A 526 6.10 23.12 1.65
N ARG A 527 5.59 23.64 0.54
CA ARG A 527 4.77 22.88 -0.39
C ARG A 527 5.64 22.04 -1.34
N HIS A 528 5.36 20.74 -1.37
CA HIS A 528 6.04 19.76 -2.21
C HIS A 528 5.01 18.88 -2.92
N LEU A 529 5.43 18.24 -4.02
CA LEU A 529 4.63 17.26 -4.74
C LEU A 529 4.90 15.87 -4.20
N VAL A 530 3.89 15.01 -4.20
CA VAL A 530 4.02 13.60 -3.86
C VAL A 530 3.46 12.73 -4.97
N ASP A 531 4.27 11.81 -5.48
CA ASP A 531 3.83 10.84 -6.48
C ASP A 531 3.33 9.57 -5.81
N ASP A 532 2.14 9.12 -6.21
CA ASP A 532 1.60 7.81 -5.90
C ASP A 532 1.78 6.91 -7.13
N THR A 533 2.77 6.01 -7.04
CA THR A 533 3.12 5.10 -8.14
C THR A 533 2.11 3.99 -8.34
N GLU A 534 1.35 3.60 -7.31
CA GLU A 534 0.33 2.56 -7.41
C GLU A 534 -0.91 3.07 -8.14
N ASP A 535 -1.35 4.28 -7.80
CA ASP A 535 -2.52 4.91 -8.40
C ASP A 535 -2.19 5.73 -9.67
N GLN A 536 -0.91 5.83 -10.03
CA GLN A 536 -0.41 6.66 -11.14
C GLN A 536 -0.90 8.11 -11.05
N ARG A 537 -0.68 8.74 -9.89
CA ARG A 537 -1.15 10.11 -9.60
C ARG A 537 -0.08 10.95 -8.92
N THR A 538 -0.17 12.27 -9.10
CA THR A 538 0.69 13.24 -8.41
C THR A 538 -0.19 14.19 -7.60
N TRP A 539 0.11 14.34 -6.31
CA TRP A 539 -0.58 15.19 -5.35
C TRP A 539 0.19 16.48 -5.07
#